data_AF-A0A9Q0S7T6-F1
#
_entry.id   AF-A0A9Q0S7T6-F1
#
_cell.length_a   1.000
_cell.length_b   1.000
_cell.length_c   1.000
_cell.angle_alpha   90.00
_cell.angle_beta   90.00
_cell.angle_gamma   90.00
#
_symmetry.space_group_name_H-M   'P 1'
#
loop_
_entity.id
_entity.type
_entity.pdbx_description
1 polymer ?
#
loop_
_entity_poly.entity_id
_entity_poly.type
_entity_poly.pdbx_seq_one_letter_code
_entity_poly.pdbx_strand_id
1 'polypeptide(L)'
;MKNTPKRRGTDVQTARGRLTGALKVAVAPPSDDDDGTDSSLPARGRPPLRPRKGDTSRQMSNQTVPLHQSYIMKLFDRSVDLARYNQNSPLYPICRAWMQNQPRSGKVLSKSKKNSSARKRVAMPDIIKDLKSGEITEIQAMPAGNDKPKIQRIPSPLHFQKESSRDNINLDYDLDDPVISLDDLIADLKCKGRMVRRKWQAQSKAYHNDRFPLSCKVLEEIFKQ
;
A
#
# COMPACT_ATOMS: atom_id res chain seq x y z
N MET A 1 -33.57 -53.74 0.77
CA MET A 1 -32.32 -54.13 1.47
C MET A 1 -31.34 -52.97 1.34
N LYS A 2 -30.88 -52.37 2.44
CA LYS A 2 -29.95 -51.23 2.46
C LYS A 2 -28.64 -51.69 3.11
N ASN A 3 -27.55 -51.78 2.34
CA ASN A 3 -26.21 -52.05 2.87
C ASN A 3 -25.35 -50.77 2.78
N THR A 4 -24.84 -50.29 3.91
CA THR A 4 -23.82 -49.23 4.00
C THR A 4 -22.52 -49.81 4.55
N PRO A 5 -21.33 -49.55 3.97
CA PRO A 5 -20.07 -49.96 4.57
C PRO A 5 -19.51 -48.85 5.48
N LYS A 6 -19.31 -49.17 6.76
CA LYS A 6 -18.67 -48.31 7.77
C LYS A 6 -17.36 -48.98 8.19
N ARG A 7 -16.20 -48.44 7.79
CA ARG A 7 -14.85 -48.69 8.39
C ARG A 7 -13.71 -48.05 7.59
N ARG A 8 -13.43 -46.76 7.83
CA ARG A 8 -12.17 -46.10 7.40
C ARG A 8 -11.62 -45.06 8.40
N GLY A 9 -12.27 -44.87 9.56
CA GLY A 9 -11.89 -43.83 10.53
C GLY A 9 -10.89 -44.26 11.62
N THR A 10 -10.76 -45.57 11.88
CA THR A 10 -10.01 -46.09 13.04
C THR A 10 -8.50 -46.18 12.79
N ASP A 11 -8.08 -46.38 11.54
CA ASP A 11 -6.65 -46.54 11.21
C ASP A 11 -5.87 -45.23 11.31
N VAL A 12 -6.46 -44.11 10.87
CA VAL A 12 -5.79 -42.81 10.87
C VAL A 12 -5.55 -42.29 12.29
N GLN A 13 -6.50 -42.54 13.20
CA GLN A 13 -6.35 -42.16 14.61
C GLN A 13 -5.30 -43.02 15.30
N THR A 14 -5.25 -44.31 14.98
CA THR A 14 -4.24 -45.24 15.52
C THR A 14 -2.84 -44.89 15.01
N ALA A 15 -2.69 -44.55 13.73
CA ALA A 15 -1.43 -44.09 13.14
C ALA A 15 -0.94 -42.78 13.77
N ARG A 16 -1.84 -41.82 14.03
CA ARG A 16 -1.52 -40.56 14.71
C ARG A 16 -1.09 -40.76 16.17
N GLY A 17 -1.74 -41.68 16.90
CA GLY A 17 -1.34 -42.04 18.27
C GLY A 17 0.07 -42.62 18.33
N ARG A 18 0.42 -43.52 17.41
CA ARG A 18 1.76 -44.10 17.32
C ARG A 18 2.84 -43.06 17.01
N LEU A 19 2.58 -42.18 16.05
CA LEU A 19 3.52 -41.12 15.67
C LEU A 19 3.76 -40.12 16.81
N THR A 20 2.70 -39.71 17.52
CA THR A 20 2.82 -38.77 18.64
C THR A 20 3.57 -39.36 19.83
N GLY A 21 3.45 -40.67 20.07
CA GLY A 21 4.29 -41.40 21.04
C GLY A 21 5.77 -41.40 20.66
N ALA A 22 6.10 -41.76 19.42
CA ALA A 22 7.49 -41.79 18.94
C ALA A 22 8.17 -40.42 19.00
N LEU A 23 7.43 -39.35 18.67
CA LEU A 23 7.97 -37.99 18.67
C LEU A 23 8.26 -37.46 20.08
N LYS A 24 7.49 -37.88 21.09
CA LYS A 24 7.79 -37.55 22.49
C LYS A 24 9.07 -38.23 22.99
N VAL A 25 9.37 -39.45 22.52
CA VAL A 25 10.61 -40.15 22.87
C VAL A 25 11.83 -39.49 22.23
N ALA A 26 11.72 -39.01 20.99
CA ALA A 26 12.81 -38.30 20.30
C ALA A 26 13.09 -36.89 20.84
N VAL A 27 12.15 -36.29 21.58
CA VAL A 27 12.27 -34.93 22.16
C VAL A 27 12.67 -34.97 23.64
N ALA A 28 12.80 -36.15 24.25
CA ALA A 28 13.39 -36.26 25.58
C ALA A 28 14.89 -35.90 25.52
N PRO A 29 15.37 -34.97 26.37
CA PRO A 29 16.80 -34.61 26.40
C PRO A 29 17.65 -35.80 26.91
N PRO A 30 18.88 -35.97 26.41
CA PRO A 30 19.81 -36.94 26.97
C PRO A 30 20.11 -36.57 28.43
N SER A 31 19.99 -37.56 29.30
CA SER A 31 20.39 -37.51 30.70
C SER A 31 21.87 -37.11 30.83
N ASP A 32 22.11 -36.12 31.68
CA ASP A 32 23.42 -35.58 32.03
C ASP A 32 24.32 -36.64 32.69
N ASP A 33 25.47 -36.93 32.07
CA ASP A 33 26.65 -37.45 32.75
C ASP A 33 27.93 -36.88 32.07
N ASP A 34 28.73 -36.22 32.91
CA ASP A 34 30.19 -36.10 32.92
C ASP A 34 30.95 -34.88 32.32
N ASP A 35 31.99 -34.58 33.10
CA ASP A 35 32.91 -33.45 33.30
C ASP A 35 33.89 -33.12 32.15
N GLY A 36 34.48 -31.92 32.20
CA GLY A 36 35.63 -31.60 31.33
C GLY A 36 35.88 -30.12 31.04
N THR A 37 36.34 -29.35 32.03
CA THR A 37 37.01 -28.05 31.82
C THR A 37 38.32 -28.21 31.04
N ASP A 38 38.46 -27.50 29.92
CA ASP A 38 39.78 -27.09 29.42
C ASP A 38 39.71 -25.68 28.82
N SER A 39 40.66 -24.85 29.26
CA SER A 39 40.77 -23.44 28.98
C SER A 39 42.15 -23.18 28.41
N SER A 40 42.24 -23.04 27.09
CA SER A 40 43.28 -22.29 26.37
C SER A 40 42.97 -22.25 24.87
N LEU A 41 42.78 -21.05 24.29
CA LEU A 41 43.08 -20.58 22.91
C LEU A 41 42.19 -19.38 22.49
N PRO A 42 42.65 -18.49 21.57
CA PRO A 42 42.45 -17.04 21.70
C PRO A 42 41.17 -16.47 21.07
N ALA A 43 40.82 -15.28 21.57
CA ALA A 43 39.61 -14.53 21.29
C ALA A 43 39.43 -14.08 19.83
N ARG A 44 38.32 -14.50 19.21
CA ARG A 44 37.59 -13.74 18.17
C ARG A 44 36.11 -14.11 18.18
N GLY A 45 35.25 -13.14 18.51
CA GLY A 45 33.80 -13.22 18.28
C GLY A 45 32.94 -13.50 19.52
N ARG A 46 32.91 -12.56 20.49
CA ARG A 46 31.94 -12.57 21.59
C ARG A 46 30.49 -12.58 21.04
N PRO A 47 29.58 -13.44 21.53
CA PRO A 47 28.14 -13.26 21.32
C PRO A 47 27.69 -11.95 21.98
N PRO A 48 26.71 -11.21 21.41
CA PRO A 48 26.31 -9.92 21.97
C PRO A 48 25.76 -10.09 23.39
N LEU A 49 26.19 -9.20 24.29
CA LEU A 49 25.66 -9.09 25.64
C LEU A 49 24.15 -8.87 25.58
N ARG A 50 23.42 -9.59 26.44
CA ARG A 50 21.98 -9.43 26.65
C ARG A 50 21.64 -7.95 26.85
N PRO A 51 20.65 -7.38 26.14
CA PRO A 51 20.24 -6.01 26.39
C PRO A 51 19.66 -5.89 27.80
N ARG A 52 20.23 -4.95 28.58
CA ARG A 52 19.70 -4.52 29.87
C ARG A 52 18.25 -4.08 29.70
N LYS A 53 17.39 -4.59 30.58
CA LYS A 53 15.98 -4.25 30.71
C LYS A 53 15.88 -2.75 31.06
N GLY A 54 15.57 -1.92 30.07
CA GLY A 54 15.22 -0.51 30.26
C GLY A 54 13.72 -0.40 30.41
N ASP A 55 13.28 -0.03 31.60
CA ASP A 55 11.90 0.31 31.91
C ASP A 55 11.38 1.41 30.97
N THR A 56 10.54 1.02 30.02
CA THR A 56 9.56 1.91 29.41
C THR A 56 8.24 1.17 29.36
N SER A 57 7.53 1.25 30.48
CA SER A 57 6.11 0.95 30.57
C SER A 57 5.35 1.86 29.59
N ARG A 58 5.07 1.34 28.40
CA ARG A 58 3.99 1.82 27.54
C ARG A 58 3.06 0.63 27.34
N GLN A 59 1.88 0.78 27.91
CA GLN A 59 0.74 -0.13 27.82
C GLN A 59 0.63 -0.73 26.41
N MET A 60 1.01 -1.99 26.29
CA MET A 60 0.76 -2.79 25.11
C MET A 60 -0.12 -3.94 25.57
N SER A 61 -1.37 -3.88 25.13
CA SER A 61 -2.39 -4.91 25.29
C SER A 61 -1.80 -6.32 25.26
N ASN A 62 -2.26 -7.19 26.16
CA ASN A 62 -1.98 -8.63 26.23
C ASN A 62 -2.43 -9.38 24.95
N GLN A 63 -1.86 -9.07 23.80
CA GLN A 63 -1.82 -9.97 22.67
C GLN A 63 -0.54 -10.76 22.83
N THR A 64 -0.68 -12.03 23.18
CA THR A 64 0.37 -13.03 23.05
C THR A 64 0.90 -12.96 21.62
N VAL A 65 2.00 -12.23 21.39
CA VAL A 65 2.69 -12.26 20.10
C VAL A 65 3.09 -13.71 19.87
N PRO A 66 2.55 -14.40 18.85
CA PRO A 66 3.04 -15.72 18.52
C PRO A 66 4.54 -15.58 18.29
N LEU A 67 5.34 -16.47 18.88
CA LEU A 67 6.76 -16.58 18.56
C LEU A 67 6.84 -16.96 17.08
N HIS A 68 6.82 -15.97 16.19
CA HIS A 68 7.00 -16.17 14.76
C HIS A 68 8.44 -16.63 14.57
N GLN A 69 8.60 -17.93 14.32
CA GLN A 69 9.87 -18.47 13.85
C GLN A 69 10.20 -17.77 12.53
N SER A 70 11.34 -17.08 12.45
CA SER A 70 11.75 -16.41 11.22
C SER A 70 12.12 -17.46 10.18
N TYR A 71 11.50 -17.37 9.01
CA TYR A 71 11.83 -18.23 7.87
C TYR A 71 12.34 -17.34 6.74
N ILE A 72 13.65 -17.16 6.69
CA ILE A 72 14.29 -16.19 5.79
C ILE A 72 14.81 -16.92 4.56
N MET A 73 14.27 -16.58 3.40
CA MET A 73 14.84 -16.97 2.11
C MET A 73 15.78 -15.87 1.61
N LYS A 74 17.00 -16.26 1.21
CA LYS A 74 17.99 -15.35 0.62
C LYS A 74 18.15 -15.67 -0.86
N LEU A 75 17.97 -14.67 -1.71
CA LEU A 75 18.23 -14.76 -3.14
C LEU A 75 19.10 -13.56 -3.55
N PHE A 76 20.32 -13.85 -4.01
CA PHE A 76 21.39 -12.86 -4.20
C PHE A 76 21.70 -12.06 -2.91
N ASP A 77 21.88 -10.75 -3.03
CA ASP A 77 22.12 -9.82 -1.91
C ASP A 77 20.84 -9.42 -1.16
N ARG A 78 19.69 -10.02 -1.47
CA ARG A 78 18.39 -9.65 -0.88
C ARG A 78 17.80 -10.81 -0.09
N SER A 79 17.13 -10.50 1.02
CA SER A 79 16.44 -11.49 1.86
C SER A 79 14.96 -11.18 1.99
N VAL A 80 14.13 -12.21 2.12
CA VAL A 80 12.70 -12.08 2.42
C VAL A 80 12.37 -13.01 3.56
N ASP A 81 11.71 -12.45 4.57
CA ASP A 81 11.17 -13.21 5.69
C ASP A 81 9.78 -13.72 5.33
N LEU A 82 9.71 -15.00 4.96
CA LEU A 82 8.51 -15.71 4.53
C LEU A 82 7.57 -16.00 5.70
N ALA A 83 8.05 -16.00 6.95
CA ALA A 83 7.21 -16.23 8.13
C ALA A 83 6.15 -15.14 8.36
N ARG A 84 6.29 -14.01 7.66
CA ARG A 84 5.31 -12.90 7.64
C ARG A 84 4.13 -13.18 6.72
N TYR A 85 4.20 -14.21 5.88
CA TYR A 85 3.21 -14.54 4.88
C TYR A 85 2.59 -15.90 5.19
N ASN A 86 1.28 -15.99 5.01
CA ASN A 86 0.56 -17.26 5.11
C ASN A 86 0.78 -18.07 3.82
N GLN A 87 0.56 -19.39 3.88
CA GLN A 87 0.65 -20.28 2.71
C GLN A 87 -0.31 -19.88 1.57
N ASN A 88 -1.42 -19.21 1.91
CA ASN A 88 -2.40 -18.70 0.94
C ASN A 88 -2.11 -17.24 0.49
N SER A 89 -0.98 -16.65 0.89
CA SER A 89 -0.61 -15.31 0.44
C SER A 89 -0.29 -15.34 -1.06
N PRO A 90 -0.84 -14.42 -1.86
CA PRO A 90 -0.45 -14.33 -3.25
C PRO A 90 1.05 -13.99 -3.36
N LEU A 91 1.66 -14.39 -4.48
CA LEU A 91 3.10 -14.25 -4.71
C LEU A 91 3.55 -12.78 -4.80
N TYR A 92 2.68 -11.89 -5.30
CA TYR A 92 3.03 -10.50 -5.55
C TYR A 92 3.50 -9.72 -4.30
N PRO A 93 2.80 -9.75 -3.13
CA PRO A 93 3.30 -9.18 -1.88
C PRO A 93 4.69 -9.66 -1.44
N ILE A 94 5.01 -10.92 -1.70
CA ILE A 94 6.28 -11.55 -1.34
C ILE A 94 7.38 -10.99 -2.27
N CYS A 95 7.15 -11.01 -3.59
CA CYS A 95 8.05 -10.43 -4.58
C CYS A 95 8.28 -8.93 -4.37
N ARG A 96 7.23 -8.20 -3.99
CA ARG A 96 7.31 -6.75 -3.72
C ARG A 96 8.17 -6.45 -2.50
N ALA A 97 8.06 -7.24 -1.43
CA ALA A 97 8.94 -7.10 -0.27
C ALA A 97 10.39 -7.46 -0.60
N TRP A 98 10.61 -8.48 -1.43
CA TRP A 98 11.95 -8.82 -1.91
C TRP A 98 12.59 -7.67 -2.68
N MET A 99 11.86 -7.05 -3.61
CA MET A 99 12.35 -5.91 -4.40
C MET A 99 12.67 -4.69 -3.53
N GLN A 100 12.00 -4.53 -2.39
CA GLN A 100 12.22 -3.44 -1.44
C GLN A 100 13.43 -3.66 -0.53
N ASN A 101 13.80 -4.90 -0.25
CA ASN A 101 14.97 -5.21 0.55
C ASN A 101 16.25 -5.06 -0.29
N GLN A 102 16.72 -3.82 -0.43
CA GLN A 102 17.94 -3.50 -1.16
C GLN A 102 19.03 -3.01 -0.20
N PRO A 103 19.79 -3.91 0.45
CA PRO A 103 20.80 -3.51 1.43
C PRO A 103 21.97 -2.73 0.80
N ARG A 104 22.24 -2.93 -0.50
CA ARG A 104 23.27 -2.18 -1.26
C ARG A 104 22.76 -0.85 -1.85
N SER A 105 21.45 -0.63 -1.84
CA SER A 105 20.87 0.64 -2.31
C SER A 105 20.98 1.61 -1.15
N GLY A 106 21.93 2.55 -1.19
CA GLY A 106 22.12 3.61 -0.17
C GLY A 106 20.91 4.51 0.12
N LYS A 107 19.72 4.12 -0.36
CA LYS A 107 18.41 4.71 -0.07
C LYS A 107 17.81 4.23 1.26
N VAL A 108 18.35 3.16 1.87
CA VAL A 108 17.95 2.73 3.23
C VAL A 108 18.58 3.64 4.29
N LEU A 109 18.05 4.85 4.44
CA LEU A 109 17.93 5.63 5.68
C LEU A 109 17.52 7.09 5.40
N SER A 110 17.46 7.53 4.14
CA SER A 110 16.65 8.69 3.78
C SER A 110 15.19 8.26 3.55
N LYS A 111 14.57 7.71 4.60
CA LYS A 111 13.24 8.24 4.96
C LYS A 111 13.48 9.68 5.39
N SER A 112 13.89 10.53 4.45
CA SER A 112 13.61 11.94 4.51
C SER A 112 12.10 11.94 4.66
N LYS A 113 11.62 12.04 5.92
CA LYS A 113 10.36 12.69 6.22
C LYS A 113 10.34 13.79 5.20
N LYS A 114 9.42 13.70 4.24
CA LYS A 114 9.26 14.74 3.26
C LYS A 114 9.14 16.00 4.10
N ASN A 115 10.24 16.74 4.21
CA ASN A 115 10.25 18.14 4.56
C ASN A 115 9.65 18.76 3.30
N SER A 116 8.37 18.47 3.09
CA SER A 116 7.43 19.36 2.49
C SER A 116 7.44 20.55 3.43
N SER A 117 8.43 21.41 3.26
CA SER A 117 8.44 22.79 3.74
C SER A 117 7.35 23.60 3.04
N ALA A 118 6.40 22.96 2.35
CA ALA A 118 5.15 23.57 1.96
C ALA A 118 4.51 24.12 3.23
N ARG A 119 4.70 25.43 3.42
CA ARG A 119 4.10 26.20 4.49
C ARG A 119 2.62 25.83 4.54
N LYS A 120 2.15 25.45 5.72
CA LYS A 120 0.74 25.11 5.92
C LYS A 120 -0.07 26.34 5.54
N ARG A 121 -0.92 26.23 4.53
CA ARG A 121 -1.80 27.34 4.13
C ARG A 121 -2.73 27.66 5.31
N VAL A 122 -2.88 28.95 5.59
CA VAL A 122 -3.73 29.45 6.68
C VAL A 122 -4.99 30.07 6.07
N ALA A 123 -6.11 29.99 6.80
CA ALA A 123 -7.33 30.67 6.42
C ALA A 123 -7.11 32.19 6.58
N MET A 124 -7.35 32.92 5.50
CA MET A 124 -7.08 34.35 5.42
C MET A 124 -8.28 35.05 4.76
N PRO A 125 -9.33 35.35 5.53
CA PRO A 125 -10.60 35.84 4.99
C PRO A 125 -10.51 37.27 4.45
N ASP A 126 -9.65 38.11 5.03
CA ASP A 126 -9.57 39.55 4.71
C ASP A 126 -8.51 39.91 3.67
N ILE A 127 -7.72 38.95 3.16
CA ILE A 127 -6.65 39.20 2.16
C ILE A 127 -7.10 40.04 0.96
N ILE A 128 -8.35 39.89 0.52
CA ILE A 128 -8.87 40.65 -0.62
C ILE A 128 -9.02 42.13 -0.28
N LYS A 129 -9.43 42.46 0.95
CA LYS A 129 -9.54 43.85 1.42
C LYS A 129 -8.16 44.46 1.56
N ASP A 130 -7.24 43.73 2.18
CA ASP A 130 -5.89 44.19 2.46
C ASP A 130 -5.07 44.38 1.16
N LEU A 131 -5.33 43.55 0.14
CA LEU A 131 -4.73 43.71 -1.19
C LEU A 131 -5.28 44.95 -1.92
N LYS A 132 -6.58 45.27 -1.74
CA LYS A 132 -7.22 46.45 -2.35
C LYS A 132 -6.86 47.75 -1.65
N SER A 133 -6.66 47.73 -0.34
CA SER A 133 -6.19 48.88 0.43
C SER A 133 -4.71 49.18 0.20
N GLY A 134 -3.97 48.26 -0.42
CA GLY A 134 -2.52 48.37 -0.59
C GLY A 134 -1.73 48.06 0.68
N GLU A 135 -2.39 47.57 1.73
CA GLU A 135 -1.74 47.14 2.99
C GLU A 135 -0.88 45.89 2.76
N ILE A 136 -1.31 45.00 1.87
CA ILE A 136 -0.53 43.85 1.42
C ILE A 136 -0.08 44.10 -0.02
N THR A 137 1.24 44.23 -0.21
CA THR A 137 1.87 44.33 -1.52
C THR A 137 2.33 42.98 -2.07
N GLU A 138 2.62 42.00 -1.20
CA GLU A 138 3.11 40.68 -1.60
C GLU A 138 2.39 39.54 -0.86
N ILE A 139 1.92 38.54 -1.60
CA ILE A 139 1.29 37.33 -1.07
C ILE A 139 2.28 36.18 -1.08
N GLN A 140 2.89 35.89 0.08
CA GLN A 140 3.87 34.80 0.22
C GLN A 140 3.26 33.39 0.09
N ALA A 141 1.96 33.23 0.39
CA ALA A 141 1.27 31.96 0.28
C ALA A 141 -0.22 32.16 0.02
N MET A 142 -0.78 31.33 -0.86
CA MET A 142 -2.22 31.36 -1.13
C MET A 142 -3.04 30.93 0.10
N PRO A 143 -4.26 31.49 0.28
CA PRO A 143 -5.18 31.08 1.34
C PRO A 143 -5.45 29.57 1.34
N ALA A 144 -5.77 29.04 2.53
CA ALA A 144 -6.29 27.69 2.65
C ALA A 144 -7.64 27.55 1.90
N GLY A 145 -7.84 26.40 1.25
CA GLY A 145 -9.12 26.08 0.62
C GLY A 145 -10.09 25.41 1.59
N ASN A 146 -11.38 25.53 1.31
CA ASN A 146 -12.50 25.00 2.09
C ASN A 146 -12.35 23.51 2.42
N ASP A 147 -12.36 23.12 3.69
CA ASP A 147 -12.03 21.74 4.12
C ASP A 147 -12.83 20.63 3.42
N LYS A 148 -14.09 20.89 3.10
CA LYS A 148 -15.01 19.93 2.46
C LYS A 148 -15.59 20.53 1.18
N PRO A 149 -14.98 20.29 0.00
CA PRO A 149 -15.56 20.73 -1.26
C PRO A 149 -16.83 19.93 -1.54
N LYS A 150 -17.87 20.58 -2.05
CA LYS A 150 -19.13 19.96 -2.48
C LYS A 150 -18.91 19.19 -3.77
N ILE A 151 -18.02 19.69 -4.62
CA ILE A 151 -17.73 19.11 -5.94
C ILE A 151 -16.55 18.15 -5.81
N GLN A 152 -16.64 16.98 -6.45
CA GLN A 152 -15.52 16.05 -6.53
C GLN A 152 -14.50 16.52 -7.58
N ARG A 153 -13.21 16.25 -7.33
CA ARG A 153 -12.13 16.59 -8.28
C ARG A 153 -12.25 15.80 -9.59
N ILE A 154 -12.67 14.54 -9.51
CA ILE A 154 -12.76 13.63 -10.65
C ILE A 154 -14.15 13.76 -11.26
N PRO A 155 -14.27 14.00 -12.57
CA PRO A 155 -15.57 14.08 -13.23
C PRO A 155 -16.27 12.73 -13.24
N SER A 156 -17.61 12.76 -13.26
CA SER A 156 -18.39 11.55 -13.54
C SER A 156 -18.07 10.98 -14.93
N PRO A 157 -18.20 9.67 -15.15
CA PRO A 157 -18.03 9.07 -16.48
C PRO A 157 -18.99 9.67 -17.52
N LEU A 158 -18.55 9.76 -18.78
CA LEU A 158 -19.40 10.08 -19.93
C LEU A 158 -20.29 8.89 -20.31
N HIS A 159 -21.33 9.14 -21.10
CA HIS A 159 -22.31 8.11 -21.49
C HIS A 159 -21.64 6.90 -22.16
N PHE A 160 -20.85 7.12 -23.21
CA PHE A 160 -20.11 6.06 -23.90
C PHE A 160 -19.12 5.30 -23.02
N GLN A 161 -18.63 5.91 -21.92
CA GLN A 161 -17.74 5.23 -20.97
C GLN A 161 -18.50 4.30 -20.03
N LYS A 162 -19.78 4.57 -19.79
CA LYS A 162 -20.67 3.70 -19.02
C LYS A 162 -21.16 2.53 -19.87
N GLU A 163 -21.39 2.78 -21.16
CA GLU A 163 -21.78 1.78 -22.14
C GLU A 163 -20.64 0.79 -22.39
N SER A 164 -19.38 1.26 -22.50
CA SER A 164 -18.22 0.41 -22.72
C SER A 164 -17.74 -0.35 -21.46
N SER A 165 -18.64 -0.68 -20.54
CA SER A 165 -18.28 -1.44 -19.34
C SER A 165 -17.96 -2.90 -19.69
N ARG A 166 -17.17 -3.58 -18.84
CA ARG A 166 -16.81 -5.00 -19.04
C ARG A 166 -18.04 -5.90 -19.22
N ASP A 167 -19.15 -5.51 -18.61
CA ASP A 167 -20.37 -6.30 -18.57
C ASP A 167 -21.30 -6.01 -19.77
N ASN A 168 -20.97 -5.00 -20.58
CA ASN A 168 -21.77 -4.53 -21.73
C ASN A 168 -20.96 -4.55 -23.04
N ILE A 169 -20.02 -5.48 -23.17
CA ILE A 169 -19.30 -5.65 -24.44
C ILE A 169 -20.24 -6.37 -25.40
N ASN A 170 -20.63 -5.70 -26.49
CA ASN A 170 -21.37 -6.36 -27.56
C ASN A 170 -20.46 -7.39 -28.23
N LEU A 171 -20.81 -8.68 -28.10
CA LEU A 171 -20.12 -9.81 -28.72
C LEU A 171 -20.82 -10.30 -30.00
N ASP A 172 -21.95 -9.69 -30.35
CA ASP A 172 -22.69 -9.98 -31.57
C ASP A 172 -22.00 -9.24 -32.72
N TYR A 173 -20.97 -9.88 -33.27
CA TYR A 173 -20.29 -9.43 -34.48
C TYR A 173 -20.97 -10.09 -35.67
N ASP A 174 -21.65 -9.30 -36.51
CA ASP A 174 -22.14 -9.80 -37.78
C ASP A 174 -20.98 -9.87 -38.77
N LEU A 175 -20.73 -11.05 -39.35
CA LEU A 175 -19.61 -11.23 -40.29
C LEU A 175 -19.86 -10.51 -41.62
N ASP A 176 -21.13 -10.16 -41.89
CA ASP A 176 -21.58 -9.41 -43.06
C ASP A 176 -21.54 -7.89 -42.85
N ASP A 177 -21.29 -7.41 -41.63
CA ASP A 177 -21.18 -5.97 -41.37
C ASP A 177 -19.93 -5.37 -42.05
N PRO A 178 -20.04 -4.17 -42.65
CA PRO A 178 -18.90 -3.51 -43.25
C PRO A 178 -17.84 -3.21 -42.18
N VAL A 179 -16.61 -3.64 -42.44
CA VAL A 179 -15.46 -3.36 -41.58
C VAL A 179 -15.32 -1.85 -41.42
N ILE A 180 -15.40 -1.37 -40.17
CA ILE A 180 -15.20 0.05 -39.85
C ILE A 180 -13.80 0.46 -40.34
N SER A 181 -13.74 1.50 -41.17
CA SER A 181 -12.47 2.07 -41.63
C SER A 181 -11.61 2.51 -40.45
N LEU A 182 -10.30 2.24 -40.53
CA LEU A 182 -9.34 2.69 -39.53
C LEU A 182 -9.42 4.22 -39.31
N ASP A 183 -9.62 4.97 -40.39
CA ASP A 183 -9.70 6.43 -40.33
C ASP A 183 -10.94 6.91 -39.56
N ASP A 184 -12.08 6.23 -39.76
CA ASP A 184 -13.33 6.53 -39.06
C ASP A 184 -13.21 6.19 -37.57
N LEU A 185 -12.60 5.05 -37.24
CA LEU A 185 -12.34 4.66 -35.86
C LEU A 185 -11.41 5.66 -35.16
N ILE A 186 -10.34 6.11 -35.83
CA ILE A 186 -9.43 7.12 -35.31
C ILE A 186 -10.15 8.46 -35.12
N ALA A 187 -11.01 8.86 -36.06
CA ALA A 187 -11.78 10.10 -35.96
C ALA A 187 -12.74 10.09 -34.76
N ASP A 188 -13.44 8.98 -34.53
CA ASP A 188 -14.32 8.79 -33.38
C ASP A 188 -13.52 8.81 -32.05
N LEU A 189 -12.41 8.08 -31.96
CA LEU A 189 -11.54 8.10 -30.77
C LEU A 189 -11.00 9.50 -30.47
N LYS A 190 -10.60 10.25 -31.50
CA LYS A 190 -10.20 11.67 -31.36
C LYS A 190 -11.36 12.51 -30.82
N CYS A 191 -12.57 12.28 -31.32
CA CYS A 191 -13.78 12.98 -30.86
C CYS A 191 -14.09 12.68 -29.39
N LYS A 192 -14.18 11.41 -29.02
CA LYS A 192 -14.37 10.95 -27.64
C LYS A 192 -13.29 11.50 -26.71
N GLY A 193 -12.03 11.48 -27.14
CA GLY A 193 -10.90 12.06 -26.41
C GLY A 193 -11.05 13.57 -26.16
N ARG A 194 -11.54 14.34 -27.13
CA ARG A 194 -11.87 15.76 -26.94
C ARG A 194 -12.97 15.95 -25.89
N MET A 195 -14.02 15.13 -25.93
CA MET A 195 -15.13 15.21 -24.97
C MET A 195 -14.65 14.92 -23.55
N VAL A 196 -13.84 13.88 -23.35
CA VAL A 196 -13.23 13.56 -22.05
C VAL A 196 -12.41 14.75 -21.55
N ARG A 197 -11.50 15.27 -22.37
CA ARG A 197 -10.66 16.43 -21.99
C ARG A 197 -11.50 17.64 -21.60
N ARG A 198 -12.52 17.99 -22.37
CA ARG A 198 -13.43 19.11 -22.06
C ARG A 198 -14.14 18.90 -20.72
N LYS A 199 -14.65 17.69 -20.45
CA LYS A 199 -15.31 17.37 -19.17
C LYS A 199 -14.35 17.48 -17.99
N TRP A 200 -13.12 16.98 -18.14
CA TRP A 200 -12.08 17.10 -17.11
C TRP A 200 -11.68 18.54 -16.85
N GLN A 201 -11.52 19.35 -17.90
CA GLN A 201 -11.21 20.77 -17.76
C GLN A 201 -12.35 21.52 -17.04
N ALA A 202 -13.60 21.30 -17.46
CA ALA A 202 -14.77 21.90 -16.84
C ALA A 202 -14.90 21.50 -15.36
N GLN A 203 -14.76 20.22 -15.04
CA GLN A 203 -14.81 19.71 -13.68
C GLN A 203 -13.66 20.27 -12.82
N SER A 204 -12.45 20.32 -13.36
CA SER A 204 -11.30 20.89 -12.66
C SER A 204 -11.52 22.35 -12.32
N LYS A 205 -12.07 23.15 -13.25
CA LYS A 205 -12.45 24.55 -12.99
C LYS A 205 -13.52 24.66 -11.90
N ALA A 206 -14.59 23.87 -12.02
CA ALA A 206 -15.67 23.86 -11.03
C ALA A 206 -15.17 23.48 -9.63
N TYR A 207 -14.32 22.44 -9.54
CA TYR A 207 -13.69 22.02 -8.30
C TYR A 207 -12.79 23.10 -7.70
N HIS A 208 -11.96 23.77 -8.51
CA HIS A 208 -11.10 24.84 -8.01
C HIS A 208 -11.92 26.02 -7.49
N ASN A 209 -13.00 26.40 -8.17
CA ASN A 209 -13.87 27.49 -7.73
C ASN A 209 -14.60 27.15 -6.41
N ASP A 210 -14.99 25.90 -6.21
CA ASP A 210 -15.66 25.43 -4.98
C ASP A 210 -14.67 25.25 -3.81
N ARG A 211 -13.49 24.66 -4.06
CA ARG A 211 -12.47 24.42 -3.04
C ARG A 211 -11.70 25.69 -2.67
N PHE A 212 -11.38 26.55 -3.63
CA PHE A 212 -10.46 27.68 -3.47
C PHE A 212 -11.06 29.02 -3.94
N PRO A 213 -12.26 29.42 -3.47
CA PRO A 213 -12.93 30.63 -3.95
C PRO A 213 -12.14 31.91 -3.65
N LEU A 214 -11.55 32.02 -2.46
CA LEU A 214 -10.73 33.17 -2.08
C LEU A 214 -9.47 33.26 -2.94
N SER A 215 -8.83 32.13 -3.22
CA SER A 215 -7.63 32.09 -4.07
C SER A 215 -7.92 32.53 -5.50
N CYS A 216 -9.06 32.12 -6.07
CA CYS A 216 -9.48 32.59 -7.39
C CYS A 216 -9.68 34.11 -7.42
N LYS A 217 -10.36 34.68 -6.42
CA LYS A 217 -10.57 36.13 -6.30
C LYS A 217 -9.27 36.90 -6.13
N VAL A 218 -8.33 36.37 -5.35
CA VAL A 218 -6.99 36.96 -5.18
C VAL A 218 -6.25 37.00 -6.50
N LEU A 219 -6.24 35.89 -7.25
CA LEU A 219 -5.61 35.87 -8.58
C LEU A 219 -6.29 36.86 -9.53
N GLU A 220 -7.63 36.92 -9.54
CA GLU A 220 -8.35 37.91 -10.35
C GLU A 220 -7.97 39.35 -10.00
N GLU A 221 -7.75 39.67 -8.73
CA GLU A 221 -7.34 41.01 -8.31
C GLU A 221 -5.90 41.32 -8.74
N ILE A 222 -4.98 40.36 -8.58
CA ILE A 222 -3.59 40.51 -9.02
C ILE A 222 -3.48 40.70 -10.54
N PHE A 223 -4.29 39.97 -11.32
CA PHE A 223 -4.27 40.06 -12.79
C PHE A 223 -5.08 41.24 -13.36
N LYS A 224 -5.87 41.95 -12.54
CA LYS A 224 -6.61 43.15 -12.96
C LYS A 224 -5.78 44.43 -12.88
N GLN A 225 -4.69 44.42 -12.13
CA GLN A 225 -3.69 45.49 -12.10
C GLN A 225 -2.86 45.49 -13.38
#